data_AF-A0A9E0KZE1-F1
#
_entry.id   AF-A0A9E0KZE1-F1
#
_cell.length_a   1.000
_cell.length_b   1.000
_cell.length_c   1.000
_cell.angle_alpha   90.00
_cell.angle_beta   90.00
_cell.angle_gamma   90.00
#
_symmetry.space_group_name_H-M   'P 1'
#
loop_
_entity.id
_entity.type
_entity.pdbx_description
1 polymer ?
#
loop_
_entity_poly.entity_id
_entity_poly.type
_entity_poly.pdbx_seq_one_letter_code
_entity_poly.pdbx_strand_id
1 'polypeptide(L)'
;MALEQIVNRVSEQLSQILPPGVRQLRGDIEENIKVVLREALARMELVTREEFDVQSALLSRTRSRLEAVEKELKALEQRVVALEGRGSDQS
;
A
#
# COMPACT_ATOMS: atom_id res chain seq x y z
N MET A 1 3.01 -15.26 10.01
CA MET A 1 2.68 -15.03 11.44
C MET A 1 1.76 -13.83 11.66
N ALA A 2 1.91 -12.70 10.94
CA ALA A 2 1.04 -11.53 11.09
C ALA A 2 -0.47 -11.80 10.81
N LEU A 3 -0.79 -12.62 9.80
CA LEU A 3 -2.17 -12.99 9.49
C LEU A 3 -2.85 -13.75 10.64
N GLU A 4 -2.13 -14.68 11.28
CA GLU A 4 -2.62 -15.41 12.45
C GLU A 4 -2.88 -14.47 13.63
N GLN A 5 -2.05 -13.45 13.84
CA GLN A 5 -2.29 -12.44 14.87
C GLN A 5 -3.56 -11.61 14.59
N ILE A 6 -3.81 -11.28 13.32
CA ILE A 6 -5.02 -10.55 12.90
C ILE A 6 -6.27 -11.40 13.14
N VAL A 7 -6.24 -12.66 12.68
CA VAL A 7 -7.36 -13.60 12.88
C VAL A 7 -7.66 -13.78 14.36
N ASN A 8 -6.65 -14.03 15.18
CA ASN A 8 -6.84 -14.22 16.62
C ASN A 8 -7.37 -12.95 17.30
N ARG A 9 -6.88 -11.76 16.95
CA ARG A 9 -7.35 -10.50 17.52
C ARG A 9 -8.83 -10.23 17.18
N VAL A 10 -9.22 -10.47 15.92
CA VAL A 10 -10.61 -10.29 15.49
C VAL A 10 -11.52 -11.32 16.15
N SER A 11 -11.10 -12.59 16.26
CA SER A 11 -11.84 -13.62 16.99
C SER A 11 -12.03 -13.28 18.47
N GLU A 12 -11.02 -12.71 19.11
CA GLU A 12 -11.09 -12.28 20.51
C GLU A 12 -12.05 -11.10 20.69
N GLN A 13 -12.00 -10.09 19.81
CA GLN A 13 -12.95 -8.96 19.82
C GLN A 13 -14.39 -9.41 19.58
N LEU A 14 -14.62 -10.31 18.63
CA LEU A 14 -15.95 -10.89 18.38
C LEU A 14 -16.46 -11.65 19.60
N SER A 15 -15.59 -12.42 20.25
CA SER A 15 -15.91 -13.18 21.46
C SER A 15 -16.26 -12.32 22.68
N GLN A 16 -15.86 -11.04 22.69
CA GLN A 16 -16.24 -10.07 23.73
C GLN A 16 -17.61 -9.44 23.50
N ILE A 17 -18.10 -9.44 22.25
CA ILE A 17 -19.39 -8.86 21.86
C ILE A 17 -20.52 -9.91 21.92
N LEU A 18 -20.19 -11.20 22.08
CA LEU A 18 -21.18 -12.29 22.11
C LEU A 18 -22.12 -12.23 23.35
N PRO A 19 -23.44 -12.42 23.16
CA PRO A 19 -24.40 -12.43 24.26
C PRO A 19 -24.16 -13.56 25.29
N PRO A 20 -24.62 -13.40 26.55
CA PRO A 20 -24.40 -14.39 27.61
C PRO A 20 -24.88 -15.81 27.28
N GLY A 21 -25.99 -15.95 26.55
CA GLY A 21 -26.57 -17.24 26.19
C GLY A 21 -25.76 -18.05 25.16
N VAL A 22 -24.77 -17.43 24.51
CA VAL A 22 -23.94 -18.07 23.47
C VAL A 22 -22.60 -18.55 24.03
N ARG A 23 -22.30 -18.28 25.31
CA ARG A 23 -21.01 -18.62 25.95
C ARG A 23 -20.75 -20.12 26.03
N GLN A 24 -21.79 -20.95 26.07
CA GLN A 24 -21.66 -22.41 26.07
C GLN A 24 -21.23 -22.97 24.71
N LEU A 25 -21.49 -22.24 23.61
CA LEU A 25 -21.14 -22.60 22.23
C LEU A 25 -19.86 -21.88 21.72
N ARG A 26 -19.12 -21.24 22.63
CA ARG A 26 -18.01 -20.33 22.29
C ARG A 26 -16.93 -21.00 21.43
N GLY A 27 -16.52 -22.23 21.76
CA GLY A 27 -15.43 -22.92 21.06
C GLY A 27 -15.73 -23.17 19.59
N ASP A 28 -16.89 -23.76 19.30
CA ASP A 28 -17.29 -24.11 17.94
C ASP A 28 -17.57 -22.87 17.08
N ILE A 29 -18.14 -21.82 17.69
CA ILE A 29 -18.38 -20.54 17.01
C ILE A 29 -17.07 -19.81 16.72
N GLU A 30 -16.14 -19.79 17.68
CA GLU A 30 -14.85 -19.14 17.52
C GLU A 30 -14.05 -19.79 16.38
N GLU A 31 -14.03 -21.12 16.31
CA GLU A 31 -13.32 -21.84 15.25
C GLU A 31 -13.96 -21.60 13.88
N ASN A 32 -15.29 -21.65 13.78
CA ASN A 32 -16.01 -21.32 12.54
C ASN A 32 -15.75 -19.88 12.09
N ILE A 33 -15.71 -18.92 13.02
CA ILE A 33 -15.36 -17.52 12.72
C ILE A 33 -13.92 -17.42 12.20
N LYS A 34 -12.95 -18.10 12.83
CA LYS A 34 -11.56 -18.12 12.37
C LYS A 34 -11.43 -18.66 10.96
N VAL A 35 -12.14 -19.74 10.63
CA VAL A 35 -12.15 -20.34 9.29
C VAL A 35 -12.70 -19.34 8.25
N VAL A 36 -13.86 -18.74 8.52
CA VAL A 36 -14.48 -17.75 7.61
C VAL A 36 -13.58 -16.52 7.43
N LEU A 37 -12.96 -16.03 8.50
CA LEU A 37 -12.02 -14.90 8.43
C LEU A 37 -10.77 -15.23 7.63
N ARG A 38 -10.19 -16.43 7.82
CA ARG A 38 -9.04 -16.89 7.03
C ARG A 38 -9.38 -16.97 5.55
N GLU A 39 -10.52 -17.53 5.19
CA GLU A 39 -10.96 -17.58 3.79
C GLU A 39 -11.22 -16.18 3.21
N ALA A 40 -11.87 -15.30 3.97
CA ALA A 40 -12.13 -13.93 3.52
C ALA A 40 -10.82 -13.16 3.30
N LEU A 41 -9.87 -13.26 4.23
CA LEU A 41 -8.56 -12.60 4.13
C LEU A 41 -7.68 -13.23 3.04
N ALA A 42 -7.79 -14.53 2.77
CA ALA A 42 -7.08 -15.18 1.67
C ALA A 42 -7.61 -14.75 0.28
N ARG A 43 -8.88 -14.36 0.19
CA ARG A 43 -9.48 -13.80 -1.04
C ARG A 43 -9.15 -12.33 -1.26
N MET A 44 -8.76 -11.61 -0.22
CA MET A 44 -8.19 -10.28 -0.36
C MET A 44 -6.73 -10.50 -0.78
N GLU A 45 -6.28 -9.93 -1.89
CA GLU A 45 -4.90 -10.05 -2.38
C GLU A 45 -3.94 -9.30 -1.43
N LEU A 46 -3.81 -9.79 -0.20
CA LEU A 46 -3.08 -9.14 0.87
C LEU A 46 -1.58 -9.24 0.58
N VAL A 47 -0.97 -8.08 0.36
CA VAL A 47 0.49 -7.95 0.36
C VAL A 47 0.98 -7.90 1.80
N THR A 48 2.16 -8.46 2.04
CA THR A 48 2.80 -8.32 3.34
C THR A 48 3.18 -6.86 3.59
N ARG A 49 3.28 -6.47 4.86
CA ARG A 49 3.71 -5.11 5.22
C ARG A 49 5.09 -4.78 4.65
N GLU A 50 5.99 -5.77 4.62
CA GLU A 50 7.34 -5.62 4.10
C GLU A 50 7.35 -5.37 2.58
N GLU A 51 6.55 -6.12 1.81
CA GLU A 51 6.37 -5.88 0.37
C GLU A 51 5.78 -4.50 0.08
N PHE A 52 4.80 -4.07 0.88
CA PHE A 52 4.22 -2.73 0.78
C PHE A 52 5.26 -1.64 1.03
N ASP A 53 6.07 -1.77 2.08
CA ASP A 53 7.10 -0.80 2.43
C ASP A 53 8.19 -0.73 1.33
N VAL A 54 8.58 -1.87 0.75
CA VAL A 54 9.52 -1.94 -0.37
C VAL A 54 8.97 -1.24 -1.62
N GLN A 55 7.72 -1.53 -2.01
CA GLN A 55 7.10 -0.88 -3.17
C GLN A 55 6.93 0.63 -2.96
N SER A 56 6.59 1.04 -1.75
CA SER A 56 6.47 2.46 -1.39
C SER A 56 7.81 3.19 -1.49
N ALA A 57 8.89 2.56 -1.02
CA ALA A 57 10.24 3.10 -1.15
C ALA A 57 10.68 3.20 -2.62
N LEU A 58 10.37 2.17 -3.43
CA LEU A 58 10.66 2.19 -4.86
C LEU A 58 9.91 3.33 -5.56
N LEU A 59 8.62 3.50 -5.26
CA LEU A 59 7.79 4.58 -5.82
C LEU A 59 8.31 5.97 -5.43
N SER A 60 8.74 6.14 -4.17
CA SER A 60 9.36 7.39 -3.72
C SER A 60 10.62 7.70 -4.53
N ARG A 61 11.48 6.70 -4.75
CA ARG A 61 12.70 6.85 -5.54
C ARG A 61 12.42 7.17 -7.01
N THR A 62 11.44 6.51 -7.63
CA THR A 62 11.09 6.79 -9.04
C THR A 62 10.54 8.19 -9.19
N ARG A 63 9.71 8.67 -8.24
CA ARG A 63 9.23 10.05 -8.22
C ARG A 63 10.37 11.06 -8.12
N SER A 64 11.31 10.85 -7.21
CA SER A 64 12.48 11.72 -7.08
C SER A 64 13.33 11.75 -8.36
N ARG A 65 13.50 10.60 -9.03
CA ARG A 65 14.22 10.53 -10.30
C ARG A 65 13.45 11.24 -11.43
N LEU A 66 12.13 11.13 -11.45
CA LEU A 66 11.27 11.82 -12.42
C LEU A 66 11.42 13.33 -12.28
N GLU A 67 11.31 13.86 -11.07
CA GLU A 67 11.47 15.30 -10.78
C GLU A 67 12.85 15.83 -11.22
N ALA A 68 13.91 15.04 -11.03
CA ALA A 68 15.26 15.40 -11.49
C ALA A 68 15.34 15.50 -13.02
N VAL A 69 14.80 14.51 -13.73
CA VAL A 69 14.79 14.49 -15.20
C VAL A 69 13.94 15.62 -15.77
N GLU A 70 12.77 15.90 -15.17
CA GLU A 70 11.92 17.02 -15.58
C GLU A 70 12.65 18.37 -15.43
N LYS A 71 13.44 18.54 -14.36
CA LYS A 71 14.25 19.74 -14.15
C LYS A 71 15.35 19.87 -15.20
N GLU A 72 16.05 18.78 -15.51
CA GLU A 72 17.07 18.76 -16.56
C GLU A 72 16.48 19.06 -17.93
N LEU A 73 15.33 18.47 -18.25
CA LEU A 73 14.61 18.72 -19.50
C LEU A 73 14.23 20.19 -19.63
N LYS A 74 13.63 20.77 -18.58
CA LYS A 74 13.25 22.20 -18.57
C LYS A 74 14.46 23.12 -18.76
N ALA A 75 15.58 22.80 -18.12
CA ALA A 75 16.81 23.57 -18.31
C ALA A 75 17.34 23.46 -19.75
N LEU A 76 17.21 22.29 -20.38
CA LEU A 76 17.61 22.08 -21.76
C LEU A 76 16.68 22.81 -22.74
N GLU A 77 15.36 22.73 -22.54
CA GLU A 77 14.36 23.47 -23.32
C GLU A 77 14.62 24.97 -23.28
N GLN A 78 14.90 25.53 -22.10
CA GLN A 78 15.27 26.95 -21.96
C GLN A 78 16.54 27.32 -22.73
N ARG A 79 17.54 26.44 -22.73
CA ARG A 79 18.78 26.66 -23.50
C ARG A 79 18.53 26.64 -25.01
N VAL A 80 17.68 25.73 -25.49
CA VAL A 80 17.30 25.66 -26.91
C VAL A 80 16.60 26.95 -27.34
N VAL A 81 15.58 27.39 -26.59
CA VAL A 81 14.86 28.65 -26.84
C VAL A 81 15.82 29.84 -26.87
N ALA A 82 16.77 29.90 -25.92
CA ALA A 82 17.76 30.97 -25.88
C ALA A 82 18.74 30.96 -27.06
N LEU A 83 19.05 29.79 -27.63
CA LEU A 83 19.89 29.67 -28.82
C LEU A 83 19.13 30.07 -30.09
N GLU A 84 17.85 29.69 -30.21
CA GLU A 84 16.99 30.06 -31.34
C GLU A 84 16.76 31.58 -31.39
N GLY A 85 16.50 32.23 -30.25
CA GLY A 85 16.32 33.68 -30.19
C GLY A 85 17.58 34.49 -30.53
N ARG A 86 18.78 33.93 -30.32
CA ARG A 86 20.05 34.56 -30.72
C ARG A 86 20.33 34.48 -32.22
N GLY A 87 19.74 33.51 -32.91
CA GLY A 87 19.86 33.37 -34.37
C GLY A 87 19.02 34.40 -35.13
N SER A 88 17.87 34.80 -34.59
CA SER A 88 16.98 35.81 -35.18
C SER A 88 17.46 37.26 -35.00
N ASP A 89 18.27 37.55 -33.97
CA ASP A 89 18.83 38.90 -33.73
C ASP A 89 20.10 39.19 -34.55
N GLN A 90 20.68 38.19 -35.24
CA GLN A 90 21.92 38.31 -36.04
C GLN A 90 21.70 38.35 -37.56
N SER A 91 20.45 38.31 -38.05
CA SER A 91 20.09 38.45 -39.48
C SER A 91 19.30 39.71 -39.73
#